data_AF-A0A969AXN1-F1
#
_entry.id   AF-A0A969AXN1-F1
#
_cell.length_a   1.000
_cell.length_b   1.000
_cell.length_c   1.000
_cell.angle_alpha   90.00
_cell.angle_beta   90.00
_cell.angle_gamma   90.00
#
_symmetry.space_group_name_H-M   'P 1'
#
loop_
_entity.id
_entity.type
_entity.pdbx_description
1 polymer ?
#
loop_
_entity_poly.entity_id
_entity_poly.type
_entity_poly.pdbx_seq_one_letter_code
_entity_poly.pdbx_strand_id
1 'polypeptide(L)'
;MKIKSACSKAGKISQWDYGVYFAGQRGAKHFYNIPNDKTVAYNTGWNAGKGVHPFATGAWRAPSNNTNTFARESQINMMADKIGMDPVEFRFKNLSDERMIRTLKTAVEKFGWKAHNSPSSRGWGVACGFDAGSYVAMMAQVKVNKSSGRVQVERVVVAQDMGLVINPQGATIQVEGCVTMGLGYALTEDIRFTGGEIHNRNFDSYEIPRFSWTPKIEVHLLDLPNEPAQGGGEPAIVCMGALIANAIYDAIGVRLFQMPMNPQRILAGLQALD
;
A
#
# COMPACT_ATOMS: atom_id res chain seq x y z
N MET A 1 -3.43 13.65 -3.38
CA MET A 1 -4.72 12.93 -3.27
C MET A 1 -5.51 13.55 -2.12
N LYS A 2 -6.83 13.67 -2.23
CA LYS A 2 -7.69 14.21 -1.17
C LYS A 2 -8.88 13.28 -0.99
N ILE A 3 -9.01 12.67 0.18
CA ILE A 3 -10.13 11.78 0.52
C ILE A 3 -10.93 12.40 1.66
N LYS A 4 -12.25 12.42 1.50
CA LYS A 4 -13.20 12.55 2.61
C LYS A 4 -13.98 11.25 2.70
N SER A 5 -14.11 10.68 3.88
CA SER A 5 -14.85 9.44 4.07
C SER A 5 -15.63 9.46 5.37
N ALA A 6 -16.64 8.61 5.46
CA ALA A 6 -17.45 8.43 6.65
C ALA A 6 -17.73 6.95 6.90
N CYS A 7 -17.77 6.57 8.18
CA CYS A 7 -18.24 5.27 8.62
C CYS A 7 -19.09 5.41 9.89
N SER A 8 -19.98 4.45 10.12
CA SER A 8 -20.76 4.36 11.35
C SER A 8 -19.91 3.82 12.51
N LYS A 9 -20.36 4.01 13.75
CA LYS A 9 -19.74 3.38 14.93
C LYS A 9 -19.69 1.85 14.84
N ALA A 10 -20.57 1.23 14.06
CA ALA A 10 -20.56 -0.21 13.81
C ALA A 10 -19.51 -0.65 12.77
N GLY A 11 -18.74 0.29 12.20
CA GLY A 11 -17.69 0.03 11.22
C GLY A 11 -18.18 -0.19 9.80
N LYS A 12 -19.35 0.33 9.43
CA LYS A 12 -19.85 0.31 8.03
C LYS A 12 -19.52 1.63 7.34
N ILE A 13 -18.82 1.57 6.22
CA ILE A 13 -18.50 2.76 5.40
C ILE A 13 -19.79 3.25 4.75
N SER A 14 -20.05 4.55 4.85
CA SER A 14 -21.25 5.18 4.27
C SER A 14 -20.93 6.16 3.15
N GLN A 15 -19.72 6.74 3.11
CA GLN A 15 -19.35 7.73 2.12
C GLN A 15 -17.86 7.68 1.78
N TRP A 16 -17.55 7.95 0.51
CA TRP A 16 -16.22 8.20 0.00
C TRP A 16 -16.23 9.27 -1.09
N ASP A 17 -15.51 10.37 -0.89
CA ASP A 17 -15.31 11.43 -1.88
C ASP A 17 -13.81 11.59 -2.13
N TYR A 18 -13.39 11.28 -3.36
CA TYR A 18 -12.00 11.12 -3.72
C TYR A 18 -11.57 12.05 -4.86
N GLY A 19 -10.72 13.02 -4.52
CA GLY A 19 -10.01 13.85 -5.48
C GLY A 19 -8.62 13.28 -5.81
N VAL A 20 -8.45 12.82 -7.04
CA VAL A 20 -7.17 12.35 -7.58
C VAL A 20 -6.57 13.45 -8.46
N TYR A 21 -5.36 13.90 -8.13
CA TYR A 21 -4.70 14.99 -8.85
C TYR A 21 -3.43 14.46 -9.50
N PHE A 22 -3.39 14.48 -10.84
CA PHE A 22 -2.24 14.12 -11.68
C PHE A 22 -1.67 12.69 -11.52
N ALA A 23 -2.22 11.88 -10.63
CA ALA A 23 -1.78 10.50 -10.42
C ALA A 23 -2.41 9.52 -11.42
N GLY A 24 -3.59 9.84 -11.99
CA GLY A 24 -4.41 8.93 -12.80
C GLY A 24 -5.35 8.05 -11.96
N GLN A 25 -6.35 7.41 -12.59
CA GLN A 25 -7.46 6.75 -11.89
C GLN A 25 -7.25 5.26 -11.58
N ARG A 26 -6.26 4.59 -12.17
CA ARG A 26 -6.03 3.16 -11.93
C ARG A 26 -5.76 2.93 -10.43
N GLY A 27 -6.49 2.00 -9.83
CA GLY A 27 -6.46 1.73 -8.39
C GLY A 27 -7.39 2.61 -7.53
N ALA A 28 -8.06 3.62 -8.09
CA ALA A 28 -8.96 4.48 -7.31
C ALA A 28 -10.32 3.83 -7.01
N LYS A 29 -10.78 2.92 -7.87
CA LYS A 29 -12.04 2.17 -7.69
C LYS A 29 -11.93 1.25 -6.47
N HIS A 30 -13.01 1.17 -5.70
CA HIS A 30 -13.11 0.32 -4.52
C HIS A 30 -13.60 -1.09 -4.84
N PHE A 31 -13.07 -2.05 -4.09
CA PHE A 31 -13.67 -3.38 -3.88
C PHE A 31 -14.38 -3.48 -2.53
N TYR A 32 -14.37 -2.40 -1.73
CA TYR A 32 -15.21 -2.25 -0.55
C TYR A 32 -16.62 -1.81 -0.95
N ASN A 33 -17.62 -2.28 -0.20
CA ASN A 33 -19.00 -1.85 -0.34
C ASN A 33 -19.16 -0.44 0.25
N ILE A 34 -19.27 0.56 -0.62
CA ILE A 34 -19.43 1.97 -0.25
C ILE A 34 -20.65 2.52 -1.02
N PRO A 35 -21.79 2.75 -0.36
CA PRO A 35 -23.02 3.11 -1.05
C PRO A 35 -22.97 4.51 -1.68
N ASN A 36 -22.20 5.43 -1.11
CA ASN A 36 -22.04 6.79 -1.64
C ASN A 36 -20.57 7.03 -2.00
N ASP A 37 -20.15 6.62 -3.19
CA ASP A 37 -18.79 6.83 -3.71
C ASP A 37 -18.76 7.85 -4.84
N LYS A 38 -17.79 8.76 -4.79
CA LYS A 38 -17.47 9.70 -5.87
C LYS A 38 -15.96 9.77 -6.04
N THR A 39 -15.48 9.52 -7.25
CA THR A 39 -14.08 9.73 -7.63
C THR A 39 -13.98 10.75 -8.74
N VAL A 40 -13.23 11.84 -8.52
CA VAL A 40 -12.92 12.86 -9.53
C VAL A 40 -11.42 12.88 -9.77
N ALA A 41 -11.01 12.70 -11.02
CA ALA A 41 -9.62 12.82 -11.41
C ALA A 41 -9.37 14.09 -12.22
N TYR A 42 -8.37 14.84 -11.77
CA TYR A 42 -7.85 16.04 -12.42
C TYR A 42 -6.57 15.63 -13.16
N ASN A 43 -6.71 15.43 -14.48
CA ASN A 43 -5.68 14.96 -15.41
C ASN A 43 -5.25 13.47 -15.22
N THR A 44 -4.92 12.77 -16.31
CA THR A 44 -5.01 11.31 -16.43
C THR A 44 -3.67 10.55 -16.26
N GLY A 45 -2.89 10.89 -15.22
CA GLY A 45 -1.73 10.10 -14.81
C GLY A 45 -0.45 10.38 -15.59
N TRP A 46 0.32 9.36 -15.97
CA TRP A 46 1.57 9.53 -16.73
C TRP A 46 1.36 10.11 -18.14
N ASN A 47 0.11 10.14 -18.61
CA ASN A 47 -0.31 10.84 -19.83
C ASN A 47 -0.71 12.31 -19.56
N ALA A 48 -0.39 12.86 -18.38
CA ALA A 48 -0.70 14.23 -18.06
C ALA A 48 -0.10 15.19 -19.10
N GLY A 49 -0.89 16.18 -19.52
CA GLY A 49 -0.48 17.17 -20.50
C GLY A 49 0.86 17.85 -20.17
N LYS A 50 1.57 18.28 -21.22
CA LYS A 50 2.86 18.99 -21.10
C LYS A 50 2.73 20.17 -20.13
N GLY A 51 3.73 20.34 -19.27
CA GLY A 51 3.83 21.48 -18.34
C GLY A 51 3.26 21.26 -16.93
N VAL A 52 2.64 20.11 -16.64
CA VAL A 52 2.13 19.77 -15.29
C VAL A 52 3.26 19.46 -14.30
N HIS A 53 4.29 18.77 -14.79
CA HIS A 53 5.48 18.40 -14.03
C HIS A 53 6.70 18.95 -14.77
N PRO A 54 7.73 19.48 -14.07
CA PRO A 54 8.90 20.09 -14.71
C PRO A 54 9.74 19.08 -15.51
N PHE A 55 9.55 17.79 -15.26
CA PHE A 55 10.21 16.69 -15.96
C PHE A 55 9.20 15.79 -16.65
N ALA A 56 9.64 15.12 -17.72
CA ALA A 56 8.87 14.06 -18.35
C ALA A 56 8.58 12.93 -17.35
N THR A 57 7.34 12.47 -17.33
CA THR A 57 6.88 11.32 -16.53
C THR A 57 6.43 10.20 -17.47
N GLY A 58 6.36 8.97 -16.95
CA GLY A 58 6.05 7.80 -17.74
C GLY A 58 5.49 6.66 -16.89
N ALA A 59 5.26 5.52 -17.53
CA ALA A 59 4.82 4.33 -16.83
C ALA A 59 5.92 3.84 -15.88
N TRP A 60 5.56 3.74 -14.61
CA TRP A 60 6.30 3.03 -13.56
C TRP A 60 5.39 1.91 -13.06
N ARG A 61 5.96 0.75 -12.67
CA ARG A 61 5.24 -0.50 -12.40
C ARG A 61 3.92 -0.28 -11.63
N ALA A 62 2.81 -0.78 -12.15
CA ALA A 62 1.45 -0.51 -11.67
C ALA A 62 1.08 0.99 -11.66
N PRO A 63 1.15 1.68 -12.81
CA PRO A 63 1.10 3.13 -12.86
C PRO A 63 -0.25 3.66 -12.33
N SER A 64 -0.21 4.77 -11.59
CA SER A 64 -1.29 5.31 -10.74
C SER A 64 -1.68 4.45 -9.53
N ASN A 65 -1.68 3.12 -9.64
CA ASN A 65 -2.26 2.24 -8.63
C ASN A 65 -1.51 2.30 -7.30
N ASN A 66 -0.18 2.33 -7.30
CA ASN A 66 0.60 2.41 -6.05
C ASN A 66 0.19 3.62 -5.19
N THR A 67 0.00 4.78 -5.83
CA THR A 67 -0.43 6.00 -5.12
C THR A 67 -1.89 5.93 -4.68
N ASN A 68 -2.79 5.38 -5.51
CA ASN A 68 -4.21 5.30 -5.18
C ASN A 68 -4.48 4.27 -4.09
N THR A 69 -3.80 3.13 -4.14
CA THR A 69 -3.86 2.11 -3.09
C THR A 69 -3.23 2.61 -1.79
N PHE A 70 -2.11 3.36 -1.85
CA PHE A 70 -1.56 4.05 -0.68
C PHE A 70 -2.63 4.92 0.01
N ALA A 71 -3.25 5.82 -0.74
CA ALA A 71 -4.27 6.72 -0.18
C ALA A 71 -5.51 5.97 0.33
N ARG A 72 -6.03 5.00 -0.45
CA ARG A 72 -7.21 4.20 -0.05
C ARG A 72 -6.94 3.42 1.23
N GLU A 73 -5.90 2.59 1.25
CA GLU A 73 -5.67 1.66 2.36
C GLU A 73 -5.18 2.36 3.63
N SER A 74 -4.52 3.52 3.51
CA SER A 74 -4.25 4.38 4.66
C SER A 74 -5.54 4.98 5.22
N GLN A 75 -6.44 5.48 4.38
CA GLN A 75 -7.72 6.04 4.83
C GLN A 75 -8.63 4.97 5.46
N ILE A 76 -8.65 3.74 4.92
CA ILE A 76 -9.36 2.61 5.53
C ILE A 76 -8.85 2.37 6.96
N ASN A 77 -7.54 2.38 7.16
CA ASN A 77 -6.94 2.18 8.50
C ASN A 77 -7.23 3.35 9.44
N MET A 78 -7.30 4.59 8.92
CA MET A 78 -7.67 5.76 9.70
C MET A 78 -9.14 5.73 10.15
N MET A 79 -10.05 5.23 9.31
CA MET A 79 -11.45 5.05 9.70
C MET A 79 -11.59 3.99 10.79
N ALA A 80 -10.87 2.86 10.66
CA ALA A 80 -10.86 1.80 11.67
C ALA A 80 -10.34 2.31 13.03
N ASP A 81 -9.20 2.99 13.02
CA ASP A 81 -8.61 3.64 14.19
C ASP A 81 -9.58 4.64 14.85
N LYS A 82 -10.20 5.52 14.04
CA LYS A 82 -11.12 6.56 14.55
C LYS A 82 -12.29 6.00 15.36
N ILE A 83 -12.71 4.77 15.10
CA ILE A 83 -13.79 4.09 15.82
C ILE A 83 -13.30 3.01 16.79
N GLY A 84 -11.98 2.83 16.95
CA GLY A 84 -11.38 1.82 17.82
C GLY A 84 -11.69 0.39 17.37
N MET A 85 -11.62 0.12 16.06
CA MET A 85 -11.85 -1.21 15.48
C MET A 85 -10.55 -1.77 14.90
N ASP A 86 -10.37 -3.09 15.03
CA ASP A 86 -9.28 -3.79 14.38
C ASP A 86 -9.31 -3.57 12.86
N PRO A 87 -8.18 -3.25 12.21
CA PRO A 87 -8.17 -2.88 10.80
C PRO A 87 -8.47 -4.07 9.85
N VAL A 88 -8.31 -5.32 10.29
CA VAL A 88 -8.71 -6.50 9.53
C VAL A 88 -10.22 -6.73 9.67
N GLU A 89 -10.77 -6.63 10.89
CA GLU A 89 -12.22 -6.69 11.14
C GLU A 89 -12.95 -5.62 10.32
N PHE A 90 -12.46 -4.37 10.34
CA PHE A 90 -13.04 -3.27 9.57
C PHE A 90 -13.09 -3.59 8.08
N ARG A 91 -12.04 -4.19 7.51
CA ARG A 91 -12.03 -4.63 6.11
C ARG A 91 -13.09 -5.69 5.85
N PHE A 92 -13.12 -6.76 6.65
CA PHE A 92 -14.11 -7.82 6.47
C PHE A 92 -15.56 -7.31 6.57
N LYS A 93 -15.85 -6.33 7.44
CA LYS A 93 -17.19 -5.72 7.51
C LYS A 93 -17.59 -4.99 6.24
N ASN A 94 -16.64 -4.52 5.44
CA ASN A 94 -16.91 -3.70 4.27
C ASN A 94 -16.58 -4.42 2.96
N LEU A 95 -16.19 -5.69 2.98
CA LEU A 95 -15.97 -6.48 1.77
C LEU A 95 -17.23 -7.28 1.40
N SER A 96 -17.53 -7.34 0.11
CA SER A 96 -18.53 -8.25 -0.47
C SER A 96 -17.96 -9.09 -1.61
N ASP A 97 -16.80 -8.73 -2.15
CA ASP A 97 -16.14 -9.47 -3.21
C ASP A 97 -15.48 -10.74 -2.63
N GLU A 98 -15.97 -11.91 -3.05
CA GLU A 98 -15.51 -13.20 -2.55
C GLU A 98 -14.02 -13.44 -2.81
N ARG A 99 -13.48 -12.93 -3.93
CA ARG A 99 -12.05 -13.05 -4.28
C ARG A 99 -11.19 -12.24 -3.32
N MET A 100 -11.59 -11.01 -3.01
CA MET A 100 -10.88 -10.23 -1.99
C MET A 100 -11.01 -10.84 -0.60
N ILE A 101 -12.19 -11.35 -0.24
CA ILE A 101 -12.43 -11.97 1.07
C ILE A 101 -11.54 -13.21 1.26
N ARG A 102 -11.49 -14.13 0.28
CA ARG A 102 -10.63 -15.33 0.36
C ARG A 102 -9.15 -14.95 0.41
N THR A 103 -8.72 -13.97 -0.38
CA THR A 103 -7.34 -13.48 -0.39
C THR A 103 -6.94 -12.89 0.96
N LEU A 104 -7.78 -12.03 1.55
CA LEU A 104 -7.53 -11.45 2.88
C LEU A 104 -7.52 -12.52 3.98
N LYS A 105 -8.44 -13.49 3.94
CA LYS A 105 -8.45 -14.62 4.88
C LYS A 105 -7.14 -15.40 4.84
N THR A 106 -6.62 -15.71 3.65
CA THR A 106 -5.32 -16.38 3.51
C THR A 106 -4.18 -15.56 4.12
N ALA A 107 -4.12 -14.25 3.86
CA ALA A 107 -3.11 -13.39 4.46
C ALA A 107 -3.19 -13.37 5.99
N VAL A 108 -4.40 -13.24 6.56
CA VAL A 108 -4.68 -13.28 8.00
C VAL A 108 -4.16 -14.57 8.64
N GLU A 109 -4.50 -15.71 8.05
CA GLU A 109 -4.11 -17.04 8.55
C GLU A 109 -2.59 -17.20 8.52
N LYS A 110 -1.95 -16.91 7.37
CA LYS A 110 -0.52 -17.14 7.16
C LYS A 110 0.35 -16.17 7.95
N PHE A 111 -0.11 -14.93 8.12
CA PHE A 111 0.57 -13.99 9.00
C PHE A 111 0.42 -14.38 10.48
N GLY A 112 -0.69 -15.00 10.84
CA GLY A 112 -1.05 -15.28 12.24
C GLY A 112 -1.60 -14.04 12.94
N TRP A 113 -2.37 -13.20 12.21
CA TRP A 113 -2.90 -11.95 12.73
C TRP A 113 -3.72 -12.17 14.01
N LYS A 114 -3.47 -11.34 15.01
CA LYS A 114 -4.16 -11.32 16.29
C LYS A 114 -4.81 -9.95 16.42
N ALA A 115 -6.14 -9.95 16.50
CA ALA A 115 -6.93 -8.72 16.47
C ALA A 115 -6.42 -7.71 17.50
N HIS A 116 -6.30 -6.46 17.09
CA HIS A 116 -5.90 -5.35 17.94
C HIS A 116 -6.34 -4.03 17.32
N ASN A 117 -6.53 -3.02 18.16
CA ASN A 117 -6.66 -1.65 17.70
C ASN A 117 -5.26 -1.07 17.49
N SER A 118 -5.06 -0.36 16.38
CA SER A 118 -3.85 0.42 16.17
C SER A 118 -4.03 1.82 16.77
N PRO A 119 -2.96 2.46 17.30
CA PRO A 119 -1.61 1.92 17.41
C PRO A 119 -1.46 0.93 18.58
N SER A 120 -0.79 -0.20 18.32
CA SER A 120 -0.60 -1.28 19.32
C SER A 120 0.85 -1.50 19.75
N SER A 121 1.80 -0.76 19.17
CA SER A 121 3.25 -0.97 19.30
C SER A 121 3.77 -2.30 18.73
N ARG A 122 2.95 -3.09 18.01
CA ARG A 122 3.40 -4.33 17.36
C ARG A 122 4.10 -4.07 16.04
N GLY A 123 3.78 -2.95 15.39
CA GLY A 123 4.30 -2.61 14.07
C GLY A 123 3.71 -3.45 12.97
N TRP A 124 2.43 -3.78 13.08
CA TRP A 124 1.72 -4.64 12.14
C TRP A 124 0.88 -3.83 11.17
N GLY A 125 1.11 -4.03 9.88
CA GLY A 125 0.35 -3.38 8.81
C GLY A 125 -0.47 -4.37 8.01
N VAL A 126 -1.60 -3.92 7.50
CA VAL A 126 -2.43 -4.64 6.52
C VAL A 126 -2.82 -3.70 5.38
N ALA A 127 -2.80 -4.22 4.16
CA ALA A 127 -3.27 -3.53 2.96
C ALA A 127 -3.84 -4.52 1.94
N CYS A 128 -4.93 -4.13 1.27
CA CYS A 128 -5.57 -4.87 0.20
C CYS A 128 -5.45 -4.11 -1.14
N GLY A 129 -5.30 -4.86 -2.23
CA GLY A 129 -5.11 -4.31 -3.57
C GLY A 129 -5.78 -5.15 -4.65
N PHE A 130 -6.10 -4.50 -5.75
CA PHE A 130 -6.57 -5.15 -6.97
C PHE A 130 -5.84 -4.52 -8.14
N ASP A 131 -5.29 -5.36 -9.02
CA ASP A 131 -4.59 -4.92 -10.20
C ASP A 131 -4.47 -6.05 -11.23
N ALA A 132 -4.52 -5.73 -12.53
CA ALA A 132 -4.38 -6.71 -13.61
C ALA A 132 -5.28 -7.96 -13.48
N GLY A 133 -6.48 -7.82 -12.91
CA GLY A 133 -7.44 -8.91 -12.68
C GLY A 133 -7.18 -9.76 -11.42
N SER A 134 -6.09 -9.49 -10.71
CA SER A 134 -5.66 -10.21 -9.52
C SER A 134 -5.94 -9.42 -8.25
N TYR A 135 -6.30 -10.14 -7.19
CA TYR A 135 -6.52 -9.60 -5.86
C TYR A 135 -5.29 -9.92 -5.00
N VAL A 136 -4.90 -8.97 -4.16
CA VAL A 136 -3.77 -9.16 -3.24
C VAL A 136 -4.15 -8.63 -1.86
N ALA A 137 -3.75 -9.38 -0.83
CA ALA A 137 -3.80 -8.94 0.55
C ALA A 137 -2.43 -9.17 1.17
N MET A 138 -1.90 -8.14 1.82
CA MET A 138 -0.56 -8.17 2.38
C MET A 138 -0.59 -7.79 3.85
N MET A 139 0.30 -8.40 4.61
CA MET A 139 0.56 -8.08 5.99
C MET A 139 2.06 -7.92 6.21
N ALA A 140 2.45 -6.94 7.03
CA ALA A 140 3.85 -6.67 7.31
C ALA A 140 4.09 -6.49 8.79
N GLN A 141 5.29 -6.83 9.22
CA GLN A 141 5.85 -6.47 10.51
C GLN A 141 7.03 -5.53 10.31
N VAL A 142 7.04 -4.41 11.04
CA VAL A 142 8.12 -3.43 11.00
C VAL A 142 8.62 -3.09 12.39
N LYS A 143 9.90 -2.72 12.48
CA LYS A 143 10.48 -2.03 13.63
C LYS A 143 10.86 -0.61 13.23
N VAL A 144 10.58 0.35 14.12
CA VAL A 144 10.96 1.75 13.92
C VAL A 144 11.89 2.17 15.03
N ASN A 145 13.08 2.64 14.66
CA ASN A 145 14.00 3.25 15.61
C ASN A 145 13.60 4.72 15.80
N LYS A 146 13.02 5.05 16.98
CA LYS A 146 12.47 6.40 17.25
C LYS A 146 13.52 7.51 17.29
N SER A 147 14.80 7.20 17.60
CA SER A 147 15.85 8.22 17.67
C SER A 147 16.45 8.57 16.30
N SER A 148 16.48 7.61 15.37
CA SER A 148 17.01 7.81 14.02
C SER A 148 15.94 7.93 12.94
N GLY A 149 14.68 7.59 13.23
CA GLY A 149 13.60 7.50 12.25
C GLY A 149 13.71 6.32 11.28
N ARG A 150 14.71 5.44 11.43
CA ARG A 150 14.90 4.30 10.50
C ARG A 150 13.84 3.24 10.69
N VAL A 151 13.31 2.73 9.58
CA VAL A 151 12.36 1.62 9.53
C VAL A 151 13.07 0.36 9.04
N GLN A 152 12.89 -0.74 9.75
CA GLN A 152 13.25 -2.07 9.30
C GLN A 152 11.97 -2.87 9.05
N VAL A 153 11.77 -3.30 7.81
CA VAL A 153 10.72 -4.28 7.49
C VAL A 153 11.28 -5.66 7.82
N GLU A 154 10.64 -6.38 8.73
CA GLU A 154 11.14 -7.68 9.19
C GLU A 154 10.52 -8.84 8.42
N ARG A 155 9.23 -8.72 8.11
CA ARG A 155 8.43 -9.78 7.50
C ARG A 155 7.33 -9.20 6.63
N VAL A 156 7.10 -9.80 5.47
CA VAL A 156 5.96 -9.51 4.58
C VAL A 156 5.31 -10.83 4.17
N VAL A 157 4.02 -10.95 4.47
CA VAL A 157 3.16 -12.06 3.99
C VAL A 157 2.31 -11.51 2.85
N VAL A 158 2.29 -12.23 1.73
CA VAL A 158 1.51 -11.89 0.54
C VAL A 158 0.59 -13.04 0.19
N ALA A 159 -0.71 -12.81 0.20
CA ALA A 159 -1.68 -13.69 -0.43
C ALA A 159 -2.11 -13.07 -1.76
N GLN A 160 -2.07 -13.85 -2.85
CA GLN A 160 -2.47 -13.38 -4.17
C GLN A 160 -3.40 -14.38 -4.86
N ASP A 161 -4.57 -13.89 -5.23
CA ASP A 161 -5.52 -14.55 -6.12
C ASP A 161 -5.30 -14.03 -7.54
N MET A 162 -4.75 -14.87 -8.40
CA MET A 162 -4.52 -14.58 -9.81
C MET A 162 -5.17 -15.61 -10.75
N GLY A 163 -6.22 -16.29 -10.25
CA GLY A 163 -6.82 -17.45 -10.93
C GLY A 163 -5.80 -18.58 -11.13
N LEU A 164 -5.86 -19.26 -12.27
CA LEU A 164 -4.91 -20.31 -12.63
C LEU A 164 -3.46 -19.77 -12.66
N VAL A 165 -2.60 -20.37 -11.84
CA VAL A 165 -1.16 -20.08 -11.78
C VAL A 165 -0.41 -20.96 -12.78
N ILE A 166 0.01 -20.38 -13.90
CA ILE A 166 0.71 -21.12 -14.98
C ILE A 166 2.11 -21.59 -14.54
N ASN A 167 2.89 -20.70 -13.93
CA ASN A 167 4.22 -20.99 -13.41
C ASN A 167 4.32 -20.48 -11.97
N PRO A 168 4.08 -21.36 -10.96
CA PRO A 168 4.10 -20.95 -9.56
C PRO A 168 5.43 -20.35 -9.11
N GLN A 169 6.57 -20.91 -9.55
CA GLN A 169 7.88 -20.38 -9.18
C GLN A 169 8.11 -18.99 -9.78
N GLY A 170 7.80 -18.81 -11.07
CA GLY A 170 7.91 -17.52 -11.74
C GLY A 170 6.99 -16.46 -11.13
N ALA A 171 5.76 -16.83 -10.77
CA ALA A 171 4.82 -15.95 -10.09
C ALA A 171 5.32 -15.56 -8.69
N THR A 172 5.90 -16.49 -7.93
CA THR A 172 6.53 -16.20 -6.64
C THR A 172 7.66 -15.18 -6.76
N ILE A 173 8.57 -15.37 -7.72
CA ILE A 173 9.68 -14.42 -7.96
C ILE A 173 9.16 -13.03 -8.37
N GLN A 174 8.06 -12.97 -9.12
CA GLN A 174 7.42 -11.69 -9.47
C GLN A 174 6.86 -10.97 -8.24
N VAL A 175 6.24 -11.70 -7.30
CA VAL A 175 5.74 -11.16 -6.04
C VAL A 175 6.89 -10.70 -5.14
N GLU A 176 7.96 -11.48 -5.02
CA GLU A 176 9.16 -11.09 -4.28
C GLU A 176 9.83 -9.84 -4.86
N GLY A 177 9.87 -9.73 -6.19
CA GLY A 177 10.33 -8.53 -6.89
C GLY A 177 9.42 -7.33 -6.66
N CYS A 178 8.11 -7.51 -6.60
CA CYS A 178 7.15 -6.46 -6.23
C CYS A 178 7.41 -5.93 -4.81
N VAL A 179 7.61 -6.83 -3.83
CA VAL A 179 7.91 -6.45 -2.44
C VAL A 179 9.24 -5.71 -2.39
N THR A 180 10.28 -6.25 -3.04
CA THR A 180 11.63 -5.66 -3.02
C THR A 180 11.63 -4.26 -3.64
N MET A 181 11.09 -4.08 -4.86
CA MET A 181 10.94 -2.76 -5.48
C MET A 181 10.04 -1.84 -4.65
N GLY A 182 9.04 -2.41 -3.99
CA GLY A 182 8.12 -1.70 -3.12
C GLY A 182 8.74 -1.07 -1.88
N LEU A 183 9.79 -1.70 -1.32
CA LEU A 183 10.57 -1.11 -0.23
C LEU A 183 11.16 0.24 -0.63
N GLY A 184 11.61 0.36 -1.88
CA GLY A 184 12.26 1.55 -2.40
C GLY A 184 11.33 2.76 -2.39
N TYR A 185 10.25 2.72 -3.19
CA TYR A 185 9.29 3.83 -3.25
C TYR A 185 8.63 4.11 -1.89
N ALA A 186 8.49 3.10 -1.03
CA ALA A 186 7.90 3.28 0.28
C ALA A 186 8.85 3.95 1.27
N LEU A 187 10.17 3.73 1.22
CA LEU A 187 11.11 4.15 2.28
C LEU A 187 12.17 5.16 1.86
N THR A 188 12.64 5.14 0.61
CA THR A 188 13.82 5.93 0.21
C THR A 188 13.76 6.59 -1.16
N GLU A 189 13.06 6.03 -2.14
CA GLU A 189 13.08 6.54 -3.52
C GLU A 189 12.21 7.80 -3.68
N ASP A 190 12.86 8.95 -3.83
CA ASP A 190 12.27 10.18 -4.36
C ASP A 190 13.19 10.84 -5.38
N ILE A 191 12.65 11.70 -6.24
CA ILE A 191 13.44 12.56 -7.12
C ILE A 191 13.47 13.95 -6.51
N ARG A 192 14.65 14.40 -6.11
CA ARG A 192 14.88 15.69 -5.48
C ARG A 192 15.30 16.69 -6.55
N PHE A 193 14.64 17.83 -6.62
CA PHE A 193 14.92 18.83 -7.64
C PHE A 193 14.61 20.25 -7.14
N THR A 194 15.21 21.23 -7.81
CA THR A 194 14.88 22.65 -7.65
C THR A 194 14.80 23.28 -9.03
N GLY A 195 13.64 23.85 -9.37
CA GLY A 195 13.36 24.26 -10.75
C GLY A 195 13.47 23.08 -11.71
N GLY A 196 14.35 23.19 -12.71
CA GLY A 196 14.64 22.14 -13.69
C GLY A 196 15.87 21.28 -13.39
N GLU A 197 16.49 21.44 -12.22
CA GLU A 197 17.72 20.71 -11.85
C GLU A 197 17.42 19.54 -10.91
N ILE A 198 17.87 18.33 -11.29
CA ILE A 198 17.75 17.11 -10.48
C ILE A 198 19.01 16.94 -9.62
N HIS A 199 18.81 16.77 -8.31
CA HIS A 199 19.87 16.68 -7.30
C HIS A 199 20.39 15.26 -7.08
N ASN A 200 19.57 14.23 -7.32
CA ASN A 200 19.97 12.84 -7.15
C ASN A 200 20.03 12.08 -8.48
N ARG A 201 21.20 12.13 -9.11
CA ARG A 201 21.44 11.65 -10.49
C ARG A 201 22.15 10.28 -10.55
N ASN A 202 22.41 9.65 -9.41
CA ASN A 202 23.16 8.40 -9.32
C ASN A 202 22.74 7.58 -8.08
N PHE A 203 23.10 6.29 -8.01
CA PHE A 203 22.62 5.36 -6.97
C PHE A 203 23.16 5.61 -5.56
N ASP A 204 24.14 6.50 -5.41
CA ASP A 204 24.59 7.01 -4.11
C ASP A 204 23.62 8.06 -3.53
N SER A 205 22.85 8.73 -4.39
CA SER A 205 21.93 9.82 -4.04
C SER A 205 20.44 9.50 -4.29
N TYR A 206 20.15 8.54 -5.17
CA TYR A 206 18.85 7.89 -5.35
C TYR A 206 18.95 6.47 -4.79
N GLU A 207 18.56 6.33 -3.52
CA GLU A 207 18.81 5.09 -2.78
C GLU A 207 17.72 4.05 -3.07
N ILE A 208 18.14 2.97 -3.74
CA ILE A 208 17.31 1.79 -3.98
C ILE A 208 17.52 0.73 -2.89
N PRO A 209 16.57 -0.21 -2.72
CA PRO A 209 16.69 -1.29 -1.76
C PRO A 209 17.99 -2.09 -1.91
N ARG A 210 18.63 -2.38 -0.77
CA ARG A 210 19.83 -3.22 -0.67
C ARG A 210 19.46 -4.58 -0.08
N PHE A 211 20.31 -5.60 -0.29
CA PHE A 211 20.09 -6.94 0.29
C PHE A 211 19.89 -6.94 1.81
N SER A 212 20.54 -6.01 2.52
CA SER A 212 20.40 -5.87 3.98
C SER A 212 19.02 -5.38 4.43
N TRP A 213 18.17 -4.95 3.49
CA TRP A 213 16.81 -4.49 3.78
C TRP A 213 15.76 -5.56 3.47
N THR A 214 16.16 -6.65 2.81
CA THR A 214 15.22 -7.68 2.36
C THR A 214 14.58 -8.37 3.58
N PRO A 215 13.25 -8.26 3.76
CA PRO A 215 12.54 -8.92 4.85
C PRO A 215 12.41 -10.43 4.57
N LYS A 216 11.91 -11.18 5.56
CA LYS A 216 11.34 -12.49 5.28
C LYS A 216 10.07 -12.31 4.43
N ILE A 217 10.07 -12.80 3.19
CA ILE A 217 8.91 -12.74 2.29
C ILE A 217 8.25 -14.11 2.25
N GLU A 218 6.95 -14.17 2.51
CA GLU A 218 6.14 -15.38 2.43
C GLU A 218 5.05 -15.18 1.38
N VAL A 219 5.16 -15.90 0.26
CA VAL A 219 4.22 -15.80 -0.87
C VAL A 219 3.25 -16.96 -0.85
N HIS A 220 1.96 -16.65 -0.88
CA HIS A 220 0.85 -17.59 -0.92
C HIS A 220 -0.02 -17.29 -2.14
N LEU A 221 0.28 -17.98 -3.24
CA LEU A 221 -0.57 -17.98 -4.42
C LEU A 221 -1.78 -18.89 -4.15
N LEU A 222 -2.99 -18.39 -4.37
CA LEU A 222 -4.19 -19.20 -4.17
C LEU A 222 -4.31 -20.25 -5.29
N ASP A 223 -4.55 -21.50 -4.91
CA ASP A 223 -4.68 -22.63 -5.84
C ASP A 223 -6.09 -22.66 -6.44
N LEU A 224 -6.23 -22.09 -7.64
CA LEU A 224 -7.50 -21.85 -8.32
C LEU A 224 -7.44 -22.33 -9.79
N PRO A 225 -7.25 -23.64 -10.05
CA PRO A 225 -6.94 -24.15 -11.38
C PRO A 225 -8.10 -24.01 -12.39
N ASN A 226 -9.33 -23.83 -11.89
CA ASN A 226 -10.54 -23.71 -12.71
C ASN A 226 -10.92 -22.25 -13.00
N GLU A 227 -10.14 -21.28 -12.50
CA GLU A 227 -10.40 -19.84 -12.70
C GLU A 227 -9.47 -19.28 -13.79
N PRO A 228 -9.91 -18.29 -14.60
CA PRO A 228 -9.07 -17.73 -15.66
C PRO A 228 -7.79 -17.10 -15.12
N ALA A 229 -6.66 -17.38 -15.76
CA ALA A 229 -5.38 -16.79 -15.40
C ALA A 229 -5.41 -15.25 -15.52
N GLN A 230 -4.80 -14.57 -14.55
CA GLN A 230 -4.72 -13.11 -14.45
C GLN A 230 -3.27 -12.63 -14.38
N GLY A 231 -3.05 -11.31 -14.43
CA GLY A 231 -1.71 -10.74 -14.37
C GLY A 231 -1.07 -10.88 -12.98
N GLY A 232 0.16 -11.39 -12.92
CA GLY A 232 0.92 -11.57 -11.66
C GLY A 232 2.05 -10.57 -11.42
N GLY A 233 2.37 -9.73 -12.41
CA GLY A 233 3.58 -8.88 -12.38
C GLY A 233 3.45 -7.55 -11.67
N GLU A 234 2.25 -7.07 -11.37
CA GLU A 234 2.00 -5.76 -10.76
C GLU A 234 1.19 -5.79 -9.44
N PRO A 235 0.33 -6.79 -9.14
CA PRO A 235 -0.58 -6.70 -8.00
C PRO A 235 0.09 -6.43 -6.65
N ALA A 236 1.12 -7.17 -6.28
CA ALA A 236 1.73 -7.03 -4.95
C ALA A 236 2.40 -5.67 -4.71
N ILE A 237 2.91 -4.99 -5.75
CA ILE A 237 3.62 -3.72 -5.54
C ILE A 237 2.68 -2.59 -5.10
N VAL A 238 1.39 -2.67 -5.46
CA VAL A 238 0.42 -1.57 -5.23
C VAL A 238 0.14 -1.32 -3.75
N CYS A 239 0.32 -2.33 -2.91
CA CYS A 239 0.03 -2.27 -1.49
C CYS A 239 1.18 -1.73 -0.63
N MET A 240 2.43 -1.80 -1.10
CA MET A 240 3.61 -1.64 -0.25
C MET A 240 3.66 -0.29 0.49
N GLY A 241 3.26 0.80 -0.16
CA GLY A 241 3.17 2.11 0.48
C GLY A 241 2.24 2.14 1.68
N ALA A 242 0.98 1.72 1.51
CA ALA A 242 0.01 1.72 2.61
C ALA A 242 0.34 0.67 3.66
N LEU A 243 0.83 -0.49 3.22
CA LEU A 243 1.23 -1.59 4.10
C LEU A 243 2.25 -1.11 5.14
N ILE A 244 3.31 -0.46 4.67
CA ILE A 244 4.38 0.05 5.52
C ILE A 244 3.89 1.26 6.33
N ALA A 245 3.11 2.18 5.75
CA ALA A 245 2.57 3.31 6.48
C ALA A 245 1.66 2.90 7.64
N ASN A 246 0.81 1.89 7.42
CA ASN A 246 -0.06 1.33 8.44
C ASN A 246 0.75 0.60 9.53
N ALA A 247 1.80 -0.12 9.15
CA ALA A 247 2.69 -0.77 10.11
C ALA A 247 3.48 0.23 10.96
N ILE A 248 3.99 1.32 10.37
CA ILE A 248 4.66 2.41 11.10
C ILE A 248 3.70 3.07 12.08
N TYR A 249 2.48 3.38 11.63
CA TYR A 249 1.46 3.93 12.51
C TYR A 249 1.16 2.98 13.66
N ASP A 250 1.01 1.68 13.38
CA ASP A 250 0.78 0.70 14.45
C ASP A 250 1.95 0.62 15.44
N ALA A 251 3.19 0.75 14.97
CA ALA A 251 4.40 0.69 15.80
C ALA A 251 4.56 1.90 16.73
N ILE A 252 4.32 3.11 16.21
CA ILE A 252 4.75 4.35 16.89
C ILE A 252 3.71 5.48 16.89
N GLY A 253 2.50 5.26 16.38
CA GLY A 253 1.41 6.25 16.33
C GLY A 253 1.57 7.34 15.27
N VAL A 254 2.71 7.39 14.57
CA VAL A 254 2.97 8.40 13.52
C VAL A 254 2.21 8.05 12.24
N ARG A 255 1.32 8.94 11.81
CA ARG A 255 0.61 8.82 10.53
C ARG A 255 1.34 9.59 9.43
N LEU A 256 1.77 8.87 8.39
CA LEU A 256 2.46 9.46 7.24
C LEU A 256 1.52 9.52 6.04
N PHE A 257 1.47 10.68 5.39
CA PHE A 257 0.64 10.94 4.21
C PHE A 257 1.47 11.13 2.93
N GLN A 258 2.78 10.94 3.03
CA GLN A 258 3.72 11.18 1.95
C GLN A 258 4.79 10.09 1.94
N MET A 259 4.99 9.50 0.76
CA MET A 259 6.11 8.60 0.47
C MET A 259 7.25 9.39 -0.19
N PRO A 260 8.50 8.91 -0.07
CA PRO A 260 8.94 7.83 0.81
C PRO A 260 8.84 8.19 2.31
N MET A 261 8.64 7.20 3.17
CA MET A 261 8.59 7.34 4.63
C MET A 261 10.01 7.32 5.20
N ASN A 262 10.80 8.30 4.78
CA ASN A 262 12.20 8.42 5.13
C ASN A 262 12.42 8.84 6.60
N PRO A 263 13.64 8.70 7.14
CA PRO A 263 13.96 9.08 8.52
C PRO A 263 13.51 10.48 8.90
N GLN A 264 13.69 11.46 8.02
CA GLN A 264 13.34 12.86 8.28
C GLN A 264 11.84 13.03 8.49
N ARG A 265 11.00 12.44 7.65
CA ARG A 265 9.54 12.49 7.79
C ARG A 265 9.05 11.76 9.03
N ILE A 266 9.69 10.65 9.39
CA ILE A 266 9.36 9.90 10.62
C ILE A 266 9.70 10.71 11.87
N LEU A 267 10.89 11.30 11.93
CA LEU A 267 11.31 12.14 13.06
C LEU A 267 10.42 13.38 13.20
N ALA A 268 10.08 14.04 12.10
CA ALA A 268 9.14 15.16 12.11
C ALA A 268 7.74 14.73 12.61
N GLY A 269 7.29 13.52 12.23
CA GLY A 269 6.04 12.95 12.73
C GLY A 269 6.07 12.63 14.22
N LEU A 270 7.19 12.11 14.75
CA LEU A 270 7.38 11.87 16.18
C LEU A 270 7.36 13.17 16.97
N GLN A 271 8.06 14.20 16.50
CA GLN A 271 8.09 15.53 17.13
C GLN A 271 6.70 16.18 17.18
N ALA A 272 5.80 15.87 16.24
CA ALA A 272 4.44 16.39 16.22
C ALA A 272 3.48 15.65 17.15
N LEU A 273 3.88 14.51 17.73
CA LEU A 273 3.11 13.79 18.74
C LEU A 273 3.42 14.25 20.17
N ASP A 274 4.59 14.86 20.38
CA ASP A 274 5.02 15.46 21.65
C ASP A 274 4.35 16.82 21.90
#